data_AF-A0A917TX35-F1
#
_entry.id   AF-A0A917TX35-F1
#
_cell.length_a   1.000
_cell.length_b   1.000
_cell.length_c   1.000
_cell.angle_alpha   90.00
_cell.angle_beta   90.00
_cell.angle_gamma   90.00
#
_symmetry.space_group_name_H-M   'P 1'
#
loop_
_entity.id
_entity.type
_entity.pdbx_description
1 polymer ?
#
loop_
_entity_poly.entity_id
_entity_poly.type
_entity_poly.pdbx_seq_one_letter_code
_entity_poly.pdbx_strand_id
1 'polypeptide(L)'
;MFNYEKQFTKWSKTRKMGIYKFVLMYGLLVAGSIYFISSLLLSYFLGSINNNTIPHYLFDAVAWAILTGIGIWFVMEWNYKNHLSEKDERGRKTTMGKRLILVLILIELIAIQLVDSLIYGLLDIWLFILALIIQLLFFMFIQKVEKVKDFIVHIVLLVSIPALFIYILPSTTYEGGKAIVQNETDDEVTFLSTDYKLVPTAGKSEWFIKKYNYHYEVEGSGEKLFYMVDPATGKSYQLEEDFFRYYR
;
A
#
# COMPACT_ATOMS: atom_id res chain seq x y z
N MET A 1 0.53 -1.85 -36.07
CA MET A 1 0.15 -3.28 -36.11
C MET A 1 1.06 -4.05 -35.15
N PHE A 2 0.54 -4.65 -34.08
CA PHE A 2 1.39 -5.41 -33.15
C PHE A 2 1.79 -6.74 -33.79
N ASN A 3 3.10 -7.03 -33.85
CA ASN A 3 3.60 -8.30 -34.34
C ASN A 3 3.37 -9.39 -33.27
N TYR A 4 2.21 -10.07 -33.35
CA TYR A 4 1.78 -11.09 -32.40
C TYR A 4 2.70 -12.31 -32.37
N GLU A 5 3.30 -12.70 -33.49
CA GLU A 5 4.25 -13.82 -33.55
C GLU A 5 5.49 -13.53 -32.70
N LYS A 6 5.98 -12.30 -32.74
CA LYS A 6 7.11 -11.85 -31.89
C LYS A 6 6.75 -11.90 -30.40
N GLN A 7 5.53 -11.53 -30.03
CA GLN A 7 5.07 -11.63 -28.63
C GLN A 7 4.89 -13.08 -28.18
N PHE A 8 4.31 -13.93 -29.02
CA PHE A 8 4.13 -15.35 -28.72
C PHE A 8 5.46 -16.06 -28.48
N THR A 9 6.47 -15.76 -29.31
CA THR A 9 7.83 -16.28 -29.14
C THR A 9 8.43 -15.85 -27.80
N LYS A 10 8.20 -14.60 -27.39
CA LYS A 10 8.63 -14.08 -26.08
C LYS A 10 7.96 -14.84 -24.93
N TRP A 11 6.64 -15.04 -24.98
CA TRP A 11 5.91 -15.77 -23.95
C TRP A 11 6.32 -17.24 -23.85
N SER A 12 6.51 -17.92 -24.99
CA SER A 12 7.02 -19.29 -25.04
C SER A 12 8.39 -19.41 -24.36
N LYS A 13 9.29 -18.44 -24.62
CA LYS A 13 10.60 -18.37 -23.96
C LYS A 13 10.47 -18.16 -22.45
N THR A 14 9.59 -17.27 -22.00
CA THR A 14 9.29 -17.05 -20.57
C THR A 14 8.80 -18.33 -19.89
N ARG A 15 7.89 -19.08 -20.51
CA ARG A 15 7.38 -20.34 -19.94
C ARG A 15 8.48 -21.39 -19.82
N LYS A 16 9.31 -21.56 -20.86
CA LYS A 16 10.46 -22.49 -20.84
C LYS A 16 11.47 -22.17 -19.74
N MET A 17 11.57 -20.90 -19.34
CA MET A 17 12.45 -20.47 -18.25
C MET A 17 11.95 -20.96 -16.88
N GLY A 18 10.63 -21.13 -16.71
CA GLY A 18 10.01 -21.53 -15.44
C GLY A 18 9.87 -20.38 -14.45
N ILE A 19 8.92 -20.51 -13.51
CA ILE A 19 8.55 -19.45 -12.57
C ILE A 19 9.74 -18.99 -11.71
N TYR A 20 10.50 -19.92 -11.11
CA TYR A 20 11.59 -19.58 -10.20
C TYR A 20 12.70 -18.78 -10.87
N LYS A 21 13.17 -19.22 -12.04
CA LYS A 21 14.22 -18.51 -12.78
C LYS A 21 13.71 -17.16 -13.29
N PHE A 22 12.45 -17.08 -13.70
CA PHE A 22 11.87 -15.81 -14.14
C PHE A 22 11.75 -14.81 -12.98
N VAL A 23 11.23 -15.23 -11.83
CA VAL A 23 11.09 -14.37 -10.64
C VAL A 23 12.46 -13.91 -10.16
N LEU A 24 13.46 -14.79 -10.14
CA LEU A 24 14.82 -14.41 -9.73
C LEU A 24 15.46 -13.43 -10.73
N MET A 25 15.34 -13.67 -12.04
CA MET A 25 15.97 -12.80 -13.03
C MET A 25 15.23 -11.49 -13.27
N TYR A 26 13.92 -11.54 -13.46
CA TYR A 26 13.13 -10.35 -13.85
C TYR A 26 12.47 -9.68 -12.65
N GLY A 27 12.08 -10.45 -11.64
CA GLY A 27 11.60 -9.89 -10.38
C GLY A 27 12.75 -9.28 -9.58
N LEU A 28 13.66 -10.12 -9.09
CA LEU A 28 14.73 -9.71 -8.18
C LEU A 28 15.74 -8.76 -8.83
N LEU A 29 16.37 -9.18 -9.95
CA LEU A 29 17.44 -8.36 -10.53
C LEU A 29 16.93 -7.12 -11.24
N VAL A 30 15.78 -7.17 -11.92
CA VAL A 30 15.29 -6.01 -12.69
C VAL A 30 14.32 -5.16 -11.85
N ALA A 31 13.17 -5.71 -11.44
CA ALA A 31 12.18 -4.92 -10.70
C ALA A 31 12.69 -4.49 -9.31
N GLY A 32 13.40 -5.37 -8.61
CA GLY A 32 14.03 -5.04 -7.31
C GLY A 32 15.07 -3.93 -7.42
N SER A 33 15.98 -4.01 -8.40
CA SER A 33 16.98 -2.97 -8.61
C SER A 33 16.34 -1.63 -8.97
N ILE A 34 15.33 -1.62 -9.84
CA ILE A 34 14.60 -0.39 -10.20
C ILE A 34 13.92 0.21 -8.97
N TYR A 35 13.22 -0.60 -8.18
CA TYR A 35 12.54 -0.14 -6.97
C TYR A 35 13.54 0.43 -5.95
N PHE A 36 14.64 -0.29 -5.69
CA PHE A 36 15.68 0.14 -4.76
C PHE A 36 16.29 1.47 -5.18
N ILE A 37 16.72 1.59 -6.44
CA ILE A 37 17.33 2.81 -6.98
C ILE A 37 16.33 3.98 -6.94
N SER A 38 15.08 3.74 -7.33
CA SER A 38 14.05 4.80 -7.35
C SER A 38 13.72 5.28 -5.93
N SER A 39 13.62 4.37 -4.97
CA SER A 39 13.36 4.70 -3.55
C SER A 39 14.52 5.49 -2.95
N LEU A 40 15.76 5.10 -3.28
CA LEU A 40 16.97 5.78 -2.81
C LEU A 40 17.08 7.19 -3.42
N LEU A 41 16.83 7.33 -4.73
CA LEU A 41 16.80 8.63 -5.40
C LEU A 41 15.71 9.53 -4.84
N LEU A 42 14.50 9.01 -4.64
CA LEU A 42 13.38 9.76 -4.06
C LEU A 42 13.74 10.26 -2.66
N SER A 43 14.33 9.39 -1.83
CA SER A 43 14.80 9.77 -0.49
C SER A 43 15.89 10.82 -0.51
N TYR A 44 16.80 10.75 -1.49
CA TYR A 44 17.84 11.76 -1.69
C TYR A 44 17.23 13.12 -1.99
N PHE A 45 16.26 13.19 -2.91
CA PHE A 45 15.56 14.42 -3.26
C PHE A 45 14.72 14.99 -2.11
N LEU A 46 14.18 14.13 -1.24
CA LEU A 46 13.40 14.53 -0.07
C LEU A 46 14.25 14.85 1.15
N GLY A 47 15.58 14.72 1.08
CA GLY A 47 16.48 14.97 2.20
C GLY A 47 16.34 13.96 3.36
N SER A 48 15.74 12.80 3.12
CA SER A 48 15.37 11.83 4.17
C SER A 48 16.33 10.66 4.31
N ILE A 49 17.53 10.73 3.73
CA ILE A 49 18.51 9.63 3.79
C ILE A 49 19.18 9.60 5.16
N ASN A 50 18.91 8.54 5.92
CA ASN A 50 19.67 8.17 7.09
C ASN A 50 20.27 6.76 6.92
N ASN A 51 21.31 6.42 7.69
CA ASN A 51 21.97 5.10 7.57
C ASN A 51 21.03 3.91 7.89
N ASN A 52 19.92 4.14 8.58
CA ASN A 52 18.93 3.13 8.93
C ASN A 52 17.89 2.89 7.82
N THR A 53 17.78 3.78 6.83
CA THR A 53 16.84 3.65 5.70
C THR A 53 17.31 2.66 4.64
N ILE A 54 18.63 2.46 4.50
CA ILE A 54 19.21 1.60 3.46
C ILE A 54 18.79 0.13 3.64
N PRO A 55 18.90 -0.48 4.84
CA PRO A 55 18.44 -1.85 5.06
C PRO A 55 16.93 -2.02 4.81
N HIS A 56 16.13 -1.00 5.17
CA HIS A 56 14.69 -1.00 4.93
C HIS A 56 14.37 -1.04 3.43
N TYR A 57 14.97 -0.15 2.64
CA TYR A 57 14.75 -0.13 1.19
C TYR A 57 15.23 -1.40 0.50
N LEU A 58 16.30 -2.01 1.00
CA LEU A 58 16.77 -3.30 0.48
C LEU A 58 15.75 -4.41 0.74
N PHE A 59 15.22 -4.49 1.96
CA PHE A 59 14.20 -5.49 2.32
C PHE A 59 12.92 -5.30 1.50
N ASP A 60 12.44 -4.05 1.40
CA ASP A 60 11.25 -3.71 0.62
C ASP A 60 11.45 -4.01 -0.86
N ALA A 61 12.63 -3.71 -1.42
CA ALA A 61 12.96 -4.02 -2.80
C ALA A 61 12.92 -5.51 -3.11
N VAL A 62 13.42 -6.35 -2.19
CA VAL A 62 13.37 -7.82 -2.34
C VAL A 62 11.93 -8.32 -2.28
N ALA A 63 11.12 -7.83 -1.33
CA ALA A 63 9.73 -8.21 -1.21
C ALA A 63 8.93 -7.80 -2.46
N TRP A 64 9.07 -6.54 -2.90
CA TRP A 64 8.43 -6.02 -4.10
C TRP A 64 8.89 -6.72 -5.36
N ALA A 65 10.18 -7.04 -5.49
CA ALA A 65 10.72 -7.81 -6.59
C ALA A 65 10.06 -9.18 -6.76
N ILE A 66 9.90 -9.92 -5.65
CA ILE A 66 9.32 -11.25 -5.66
C ILE A 66 7.85 -11.16 -6.09
N LEU A 67 7.08 -10.25 -5.47
CA LEU A 67 5.67 -10.05 -5.78
C LEU A 67 5.47 -9.64 -7.24
N THR A 68 6.25 -8.66 -7.72
CA THR A 68 6.18 -8.16 -9.09
C THR A 68 6.60 -9.23 -10.10
N GLY A 69 7.67 -9.98 -9.80
CA GLY A 69 8.13 -11.09 -10.64
C GLY A 69 7.07 -12.18 -10.80
N ILE A 70 6.40 -12.54 -9.70
CA ILE A 70 5.29 -13.51 -9.70
C ILE A 70 4.13 -12.96 -10.54
N GLY A 71 3.71 -11.71 -10.29
CA GLY A 71 2.62 -11.07 -11.02
C GLY A 71 2.87 -11.02 -12.53
N ILE A 72 4.05 -10.55 -12.96
CA ILE A 72 4.43 -10.49 -14.37
C ILE A 72 4.46 -11.89 -14.99
N TRP A 73 5.01 -12.89 -14.27
CA TRP A 73 5.04 -14.26 -14.78
C TRP A 73 3.63 -14.79 -15.04
N PHE A 74 2.71 -14.59 -14.10
CA PHE A 74 1.31 -15.00 -14.27
C PHE A 74 0.64 -14.30 -15.44
N VAL A 75 0.86 -12.99 -15.62
CA VAL A 75 0.33 -12.23 -16.78
C VAL A 75 0.88 -12.80 -18.10
N MET A 76 2.17 -13.16 -18.14
CA MET A 76 2.80 -13.72 -19.34
C MET A 76 2.30 -15.13 -19.66
N GLU A 77 2.23 -16.00 -18.65
CA GLU A 77 1.68 -17.36 -18.79
C GLU A 77 0.20 -17.32 -19.18
N TRP A 78 -0.55 -16.37 -18.64
CA TRP A 78 -1.92 -16.10 -19.00
C TRP A 78 -2.07 -15.73 -20.48
N ASN A 79 -1.30 -14.75 -20.94
CA ASN A 79 -1.34 -14.31 -22.35
C ASN A 79 -0.95 -15.44 -23.31
N TYR A 80 0.03 -16.27 -22.92
CA TYR A 80 0.40 -17.45 -23.68
C TYR A 80 -0.77 -18.43 -23.83
N LYS A 81 -1.42 -18.79 -22.72
CA LYS A 81 -2.58 -19.69 -22.71
C LYS A 81 -3.73 -19.10 -23.52
N ASN A 82 -4.05 -17.82 -23.32
CA ASN A 82 -5.09 -17.13 -24.06
C ASN A 82 -4.85 -17.18 -25.58
N HIS A 83 -3.61 -17.00 -26.03
CA HIS A 83 -3.31 -17.05 -27.47
C HIS A 83 -3.46 -18.46 -28.07
N LEU A 84 -3.02 -19.51 -27.35
CA LEU A 84 -3.29 -20.89 -27.78
C LEU A 84 -4.79 -21.16 -27.86
N SER A 85 -5.50 -20.63 -26.87
CA SER A 85 -6.93 -20.79 -26.74
C SER A 85 -7.70 -20.00 -27.82
N GLU A 86 -7.26 -18.80 -28.21
CA GLU A 86 -7.87 -18.03 -29.32
C GLU A 86 -7.71 -18.75 -30.67
N LYS A 87 -6.65 -19.53 -30.84
CA LYS A 87 -6.53 -20.43 -31.99
C LYS A 87 -7.53 -21.60 -31.93
N ASP A 88 -7.88 -22.06 -30.74
CA ASP A 88 -8.82 -23.16 -30.53
C ASP A 88 -10.30 -22.72 -30.49
N GLU A 89 -10.63 -21.51 -30.02
CA GLU A 89 -12.00 -21.02 -29.88
C GLU A 89 -12.25 -19.77 -30.74
N ARG A 90 -12.60 -20.04 -32.00
CA ARG A 90 -13.67 -19.36 -32.75
C ARG A 90 -15.04 -19.50 -32.01
N GLY A 91 -15.03 -19.38 -30.68
CA GLY A 91 -16.10 -19.74 -29.76
C GLY A 91 -15.82 -19.37 -28.30
N ARG A 92 -15.39 -18.13 -27.98
CA ARG A 92 -14.96 -17.75 -26.61
C ARG A 92 -15.52 -16.38 -26.19
N LYS A 93 -16.54 -16.34 -25.32
CA LYS A 93 -17.10 -15.10 -24.72
C LYS A 93 -16.68 -14.85 -23.26
N THR A 94 -15.69 -15.58 -22.72
CA THR A 94 -15.48 -15.73 -21.26
C THR A 94 -14.19 -15.13 -20.68
N THR A 95 -13.32 -14.50 -21.47
CA THR A 95 -11.98 -14.05 -21.01
C THR A 95 -11.89 -12.63 -20.43
N MET A 96 -12.88 -11.76 -20.66
CA MET A 96 -12.78 -10.35 -20.27
C MET A 96 -12.95 -10.10 -18.75
N GLY A 97 -13.87 -10.81 -18.09
CA GLY A 97 -14.16 -10.60 -16.66
C GLY A 97 -12.99 -10.92 -15.71
N LYS A 98 -12.13 -11.87 -16.09
CA LYS A 98 -10.99 -12.29 -15.25
C LYS A 98 -9.88 -11.22 -15.17
N ARG A 99 -9.76 -10.37 -16.20
CA ARG A 99 -8.76 -9.29 -16.26
C ARG A 99 -9.13 -8.14 -15.33
N LEU A 100 -10.42 -7.82 -15.27
CA LEU A 100 -10.95 -6.73 -14.45
C LEU A 100 -10.65 -6.95 -12.96
N ILE A 101 -10.82 -8.18 -12.48
CA ILE A 101 -10.62 -8.52 -11.06
C ILE A 101 -9.17 -8.30 -10.61
N LEU A 102 -8.17 -8.72 -11.41
CA LEU A 102 -6.76 -8.50 -11.06
C LEU A 102 -6.40 -7.01 -11.02
N VAL A 103 -6.97 -6.21 -11.93
CA VAL A 103 -6.78 -4.77 -11.95
C VAL A 103 -7.41 -4.14 -10.71
N LEU A 104 -8.59 -4.59 -10.28
CA LEU A 104 -9.25 -4.09 -9.07
C LEU A 104 -8.43 -4.38 -7.80
N ILE A 105 -7.89 -5.60 -7.65
CA ILE A 105 -7.01 -5.95 -6.52
C ILE A 105 -5.76 -5.05 -6.49
N LEU A 106 -5.18 -4.75 -7.66
CA LEU A 106 -4.02 -3.84 -7.73
C LEU A 106 -4.39 -2.41 -7.34
N ILE A 107 -5.55 -1.92 -7.77
CA ILE A 107 -6.07 -0.60 -7.40
C ILE A 107 -6.30 -0.52 -5.89
N GLU A 108 -6.87 -1.56 -5.27
CA GLU A 108 -7.06 -1.65 -3.82
C GLU A 108 -5.74 -1.56 -3.07
N LEU A 109 -4.73 -2.31 -3.49
CA LEU A 109 -3.39 -2.26 -2.89
C LEU A 109 -2.79 -0.85 -2.95
N ILE A 110 -2.86 -0.21 -4.13
CA ILE A 110 -2.34 1.15 -4.31
C ILE A 110 -3.10 2.14 -3.43
N ALA A 111 -4.43 2.03 -3.36
CA ALA A 111 -5.26 2.90 -2.54
C ALA A 111 -4.91 2.78 -1.04
N ILE A 112 -4.73 1.56 -0.54
CA ILE A 112 -4.33 1.30 0.86
C ILE A 112 -2.98 1.97 1.17
N GLN A 113 -1.99 1.81 0.29
CA GLN A 113 -0.65 2.38 0.46
C GLN A 113 -0.67 3.91 0.42
N LEU A 114 -1.43 4.51 -0.50
CA LEU A 114 -1.58 5.96 -0.59
C LEU A 114 -2.23 6.53 0.66
N VAL A 115 -3.30 5.89 1.15
CA VAL A 115 -4.00 6.35 2.35
C VAL A 115 -3.14 6.20 3.59
N ASP A 116 -2.41 5.08 3.76
CA ASP A 116 -1.48 4.90 4.88
C ASP A 116 -0.37 5.97 4.89
N SER A 117 0.15 6.32 3.70
CA SER A 117 1.11 7.42 3.56
C SER A 117 0.52 8.78 3.99
N LEU A 118 -0.73 9.07 3.62
CA LEU A 118 -1.40 10.33 3.98
C LEU A 118 -1.64 10.50 5.49
N ILE A 119 -1.73 9.40 6.22
CA ILE A 119 -1.92 9.39 7.69
C ILE A 119 -0.64 9.01 8.44
N TYR A 120 0.52 9.09 7.79
CA TYR A 120 1.85 8.86 8.39
C TYR A 120 2.06 7.46 8.95
N GLY A 121 1.51 6.42 8.32
CA GLY A 121 1.77 5.04 8.73
C GLY A 121 1.01 4.62 9.99
N LEU A 122 -0.06 5.35 10.34
CA LEU A 122 -0.93 5.03 11.48
C LEU A 122 -1.67 3.71 11.33
N LEU A 123 -1.88 3.23 10.10
CA LEU A 123 -2.55 1.94 9.90
C LEU A 123 -1.56 0.79 10.04
N ASP A 124 -2.03 -0.29 10.64
CA ASP A 124 -1.38 -1.59 10.52
C ASP A 124 -1.80 -2.25 9.21
N ILE A 125 -1.09 -1.90 8.14
CA ILE A 125 -1.39 -2.36 6.77
C ILE A 125 -1.23 -3.87 6.58
N TRP A 126 -0.59 -4.59 7.51
CA TRP A 126 -0.31 -6.02 7.35
C TRP A 126 -1.57 -6.87 7.26
N LEU A 127 -2.62 -6.53 8.02
CA LEU A 127 -3.90 -7.24 7.93
C LEU A 127 -4.58 -7.06 6.57
N PHE A 128 -4.49 -5.87 5.98
CA PHE A 128 -5.03 -5.61 4.65
C PHE A 128 -4.22 -6.32 3.56
N ILE A 129 -2.89 -6.35 3.68
CA ILE A 129 -2.04 -7.12 2.77
C ILE A 129 -2.39 -8.61 2.84
N LEU A 130 -2.58 -9.16 4.05
CA LEU A 130 -3.00 -10.55 4.23
C LEU A 130 -4.37 -10.83 3.58
N ALA A 131 -5.33 -9.93 3.76
CA ALA A 131 -6.65 -10.04 3.14
C ALA A 131 -6.57 -10.04 1.60
N LEU A 132 -5.76 -9.17 1.00
CA LEU A 132 -5.52 -9.13 -0.44
C LEU A 132 -4.85 -10.40 -0.96
N ILE A 133 -3.91 -10.98 -0.20
CA ILE A 133 -3.29 -12.27 -0.54
C ILE A 133 -4.36 -13.37 -0.55
N ILE A 134 -5.21 -13.43 0.48
CA ILE A 134 -6.31 -14.40 0.56
C ILE A 134 -7.27 -14.23 -0.62
N GLN A 135 -7.62 -13.00 -0.97
CA GLN A 135 -8.46 -12.67 -2.13
C GLN A 135 -7.82 -13.14 -3.44
N LEU A 136 -6.51 -12.95 -3.62
CA LEU A 136 -5.76 -13.43 -4.78
C LEU A 136 -5.73 -14.96 -4.85
N LEU A 137 -5.55 -15.65 -3.71
CA LEU A 137 -5.58 -17.11 -3.63
C LEU A 137 -6.96 -17.66 -4.01
N PHE A 138 -8.04 -17.06 -3.50
CA PHE A 138 -9.41 -17.43 -3.88
C PHE A 138 -9.67 -17.20 -5.36
N PHE A 139 -9.20 -16.08 -5.91
CA PHE A 139 -9.30 -15.82 -7.35
C PHE A 139 -8.64 -16.93 -8.17
N MET A 140 -7.44 -17.36 -7.80
CA MET A 140 -6.77 -18.49 -8.48
C MET A 140 -7.53 -19.82 -8.32
N PHE A 141 -8.21 -20.05 -7.20
CA PHE A 141 -8.99 -21.25 -6.97
C PHE A 141 -10.27 -21.30 -7.81
N ILE A 142 -11.00 -20.17 -7.90
CA ILE A 142 -12.21 -20.01 -8.73
C ILE A 142 -11.92 -20.30 -10.19
N GLN A 143 -10.73 -19.97 -10.69
CA GLN A 143 -10.35 -20.30 -12.06
C GLN A 143 -10.34 -21.81 -12.35
N LYS A 144 -10.20 -22.66 -11.33
CA LYS A 144 -10.21 -24.11 -11.46
C LYS A 144 -11.60 -24.72 -11.25
N VAL A 145 -12.46 -24.03 -10.53
CA VAL A 145 -13.76 -24.54 -10.09
C VAL A 145 -14.81 -23.59 -10.64
N GLU A 146 -15.41 -23.92 -11.78
CA GLU A 146 -16.41 -23.08 -12.48
C GLU A 146 -17.77 -23.05 -11.75
N LYS A 147 -17.77 -22.94 -10.42
CA LYS A 147 -18.97 -22.88 -9.60
C LYS A 147 -19.35 -21.42 -9.35
N VAL A 148 -20.59 -21.10 -9.70
CA VAL A 148 -21.22 -19.78 -9.47
C VAL A 148 -21.11 -19.35 -7.99
N LYS A 149 -21.17 -20.30 -7.05
CA LYS A 149 -21.06 -20.00 -5.60
C LYS A 149 -19.70 -19.39 -5.23
N ASP A 150 -18.61 -19.84 -5.84
CA ASP A 150 -17.26 -19.38 -5.50
C ASP A 150 -17.02 -17.95 -6.05
N PHE A 151 -17.68 -17.60 -7.15
CA PHE A 151 -17.68 -16.23 -7.70
C PHE A 151 -18.36 -15.22 -6.76
N ILE A 152 -19.46 -15.60 -6.11
CA ILE A 152 -20.17 -14.73 -5.15
C ILE A 152 -19.26 -14.40 -3.96
N VAL A 153 -18.58 -15.41 -3.40
CA VAL A 153 -17.64 -15.21 -2.27
C VAL A 153 -16.57 -14.18 -2.65
N HIS A 154 -16.08 -14.22 -3.89
CA HIS A 154 -15.07 -13.29 -4.34
C HIS A 154 -15.57 -11.85 -4.47
N ILE A 155 -16.78 -11.65 -5.00
CA ILE A 155 -17.41 -10.32 -5.03
C ILE A 155 -17.61 -9.80 -3.61
N VAL A 156 -18.06 -10.66 -2.68
CA VAL A 156 -18.23 -10.27 -1.28
C VAL A 156 -16.89 -9.82 -0.69
N LEU A 157 -15.80 -10.56 -0.91
CA LEU A 157 -14.47 -10.17 -0.43
C LEU A 157 -14.00 -8.84 -1.04
N LEU A 158 -14.11 -8.70 -2.37
CA LEU A 158 -13.75 -7.50 -3.13
C LEU A 158 -14.50 -6.25 -2.65
N VAL A 159 -15.72 -6.38 -2.15
CA VAL A 159 -16.49 -5.24 -1.60
C VAL A 159 -16.20 -5.05 -0.10
N SER A 160 -16.11 -6.15 0.65
CA SER A 160 -15.94 -6.12 2.11
C SER A 160 -14.59 -5.57 2.55
N ILE A 161 -13.51 -5.85 1.81
CA ILE A 161 -12.16 -5.39 2.17
C ILE A 161 -12.06 -3.86 2.06
N PRO A 162 -12.43 -3.22 0.94
CA PRO A 162 -12.48 -1.75 0.85
C PRO A 162 -13.46 -1.13 1.86
N ALA A 163 -14.63 -1.73 2.08
CA ALA A 163 -15.61 -1.20 3.03
C ALA A 163 -15.07 -1.24 4.47
N LEU A 164 -14.44 -2.35 4.86
CA LEU A 164 -13.79 -2.48 6.17
C LEU A 164 -12.62 -1.51 6.29
N PHE A 165 -11.81 -1.35 5.24
CA PHE A 165 -10.72 -0.38 5.21
C PHE A 165 -11.23 1.05 5.46
N ILE A 166 -12.28 1.48 4.74
CA ILE A 166 -12.92 2.80 4.93
C ILE A 166 -13.47 2.96 6.34
N TYR A 167 -14.12 1.92 6.88
CA TYR A 167 -14.70 1.94 8.23
C TYR A 167 -13.65 2.15 9.32
N ILE A 168 -12.41 1.69 9.10
CA ILE A 168 -11.32 1.77 10.07
C ILE A 168 -10.42 2.98 9.83
N LEU A 169 -10.72 3.83 8.84
CA LEU A 169 -9.94 5.04 8.66
C LEU A 169 -10.05 5.93 9.89
N PRO A 170 -8.93 6.57 10.31
CA PRO A 170 -8.97 7.58 11.35
C PRO A 170 -9.97 8.69 11.00
N SER A 171 -10.62 9.27 12.02
CA SER A 171 -11.60 10.35 11.82
C SER A 171 -10.93 11.65 11.39
N THR A 172 -9.63 11.82 11.67
CA THR A 172 -8.86 12.99 11.26
C THR A 172 -7.50 12.59 10.70
N THR A 173 -7.01 13.41 9.76
CA THR A 173 -5.65 13.32 9.21
C THR A 173 -4.73 14.29 9.96
N TYR A 174 -3.42 14.25 9.70
CA TYR A 174 -2.51 15.23 10.29
C TYR A 174 -2.85 16.68 9.88
N GLU A 175 -3.16 16.90 8.61
CA GLU A 175 -3.58 18.24 8.16
C GLU A 175 -4.95 18.63 8.74
N GLY A 176 -5.85 17.65 8.92
CA GLY A 176 -7.11 17.86 9.64
C GLY A 176 -6.90 18.22 11.12
N GLY A 177 -5.88 17.64 11.77
CA GLY A 177 -5.51 17.96 13.14
C GLY A 177 -5.00 19.39 13.32
N LYS A 178 -4.35 19.98 12.30
CA LYS A 178 -4.01 21.41 12.33
C LYS A 178 -5.25 22.29 12.46
N ALA A 179 -6.31 21.98 11.71
CA ALA A 179 -7.57 22.72 11.81
C ALA A 179 -8.22 22.55 13.20
N ILE A 180 -8.08 21.39 13.84
CA ILE A 180 -8.55 21.16 15.20
C ILE A 180 -7.78 22.04 16.19
N VAL A 181 -6.45 22.04 16.15
CA VAL A 181 -5.60 22.86 17.03
C VAL A 181 -5.84 24.36 16.81
N GLN A 182 -6.02 24.80 15.57
CA GLN A 182 -6.39 26.19 15.25
C GLN A 182 -7.73 26.59 15.87
N ASN A 183 -8.71 25.69 15.91
CA ASN A 183 -10.01 26.00 16.52
C ASN A 183 -9.99 25.99 18.04
N GLU A 184 -8.98 25.37 18.68
CA GLU A 184 -8.80 25.39 20.13
C GLU A 184 -8.04 26.63 20.63
N THR A 185 -7.39 27.34 19.73
CA THR A 185 -6.63 28.55 20.05
C THR A 185 -7.41 29.76 19.56
N ASP A 186 -7.72 30.69 20.46
CA ASP A 186 -8.44 31.92 20.11
C ASP A 186 -7.59 32.90 19.26
N ASP A 187 -6.28 32.64 19.16
CA ASP A 187 -5.29 33.47 18.49
C ASP A 187 -4.82 32.90 17.14
N GLU A 188 -4.29 33.76 16.26
CA GLU A 188 -3.57 33.29 15.06
C GLU A 188 -2.33 32.49 15.47
N VAL A 189 -2.39 31.16 15.28
CA VAL A 189 -1.27 30.26 15.56
C VAL A 189 -0.43 29.95 14.34
N THR A 190 0.89 29.95 14.51
CA THR A 190 1.85 29.47 13.51
C THR A 190 2.30 28.06 13.87
N PHE A 191 2.13 27.10 12.94
CA PHE A 191 2.63 25.74 13.13
C PHE A 191 4.15 25.68 12.96
N LEU A 192 4.84 25.25 14.00
CA LEU A 192 6.27 24.97 13.94
C LEU A 192 6.45 23.56 13.37
N SER A 193 7.07 23.47 12.18
CA SER A 193 7.29 22.18 11.52
C SER A 193 8.29 21.34 12.31
N THR A 194 7.87 20.16 12.75
CA THR A 194 8.73 19.18 13.44
C THR A 194 8.93 17.94 12.57
N ASP A 195 10.11 17.33 12.67
CA ASP A 195 10.35 15.98 12.10
C ASP A 195 9.58 14.90 12.87
N TYR A 196 9.18 15.20 14.12
CA TYR A 196 8.42 14.31 15.00
C TYR A 196 6.92 14.61 14.95
N LYS A 197 6.17 13.77 14.22
CA LYS A 197 4.73 13.96 13.96
C LYS A 197 3.81 13.04 14.77
N LEU A 198 4.35 12.00 15.40
CA LEU A 198 3.60 10.93 16.05
C LEU A 198 4.13 10.65 17.45
N VAL A 199 3.25 10.66 18.45
CA VAL A 199 3.56 10.35 19.85
C VAL A 199 2.87 9.04 20.24
N PRO A 200 3.59 8.03 20.75
CA PRO A 200 2.99 6.76 21.16
C PRO A 200 2.09 6.95 22.38
N THR A 201 0.93 6.29 22.41
CA THR A 201 0.00 6.33 23.54
C THR A 201 -0.02 5.02 24.32
N ALA A 202 -0.25 5.12 25.64
CA ALA A 202 -0.30 3.95 26.51
C ALA A 202 -1.57 3.10 26.25
N GLY A 203 -1.40 1.79 26.04
CA GLY A 203 -2.49 0.82 25.99
C GLY A 203 -2.25 -0.31 24.98
N LYS A 204 -3.18 -1.29 24.95
CA LYS A 204 -3.10 -2.40 23.97
C LYS A 204 -3.31 -1.89 22.56
N SER A 205 -2.40 -2.18 21.63
CA SER A 205 -2.57 -1.85 20.20
C SER A 205 -3.92 -2.36 19.71
N GLU A 206 -4.62 -1.52 18.97
CA GLU A 206 -5.76 -2.01 18.19
C GLU A 206 -5.24 -2.77 16.98
N TRP A 207 -6.09 -3.61 16.39
CA TRP A 207 -5.68 -4.52 15.31
C TRP A 207 -5.30 -3.76 14.03
N PHE A 208 -5.81 -2.55 13.84
CA PHE A 208 -5.73 -1.83 12.57
C PHE A 208 -5.16 -0.42 12.67
N ILE A 209 -5.27 0.23 13.83
CA ILE A 209 -4.72 1.57 14.07
C ILE A 209 -3.66 1.44 15.15
N LYS A 210 -2.44 1.88 14.83
CA LYS A 210 -1.36 1.97 15.80
C LYS A 210 -1.69 3.07 16.81
N LYS A 211 -1.34 2.83 18.07
CA LYS A 211 -1.57 3.78 19.17
C LYS A 211 -0.59 4.94 19.15
N TYR A 212 -0.84 5.88 18.25
CA TYR A 212 -0.13 7.14 18.16
C TYR A 212 -1.11 8.30 18.07
N ASN A 213 -0.74 9.42 18.68
CA ASN A 213 -1.39 10.71 18.48
C ASN A 213 -0.55 11.57 17.53
N TYR A 214 -1.20 12.41 16.75
CA TYR A 214 -0.50 13.46 16.02
C TYR A 214 0.02 14.51 16.98
N HIS A 215 1.26 14.94 16.82
CA HIS A 215 1.89 15.98 17.63
C HIS A 215 2.03 17.28 16.84
N TYR A 216 1.71 18.39 17.49
CA TYR A 216 1.83 19.73 16.95
C TYR A 216 2.54 20.63 17.95
N GLU A 217 3.56 21.33 17.48
CA GLU A 217 4.13 22.48 18.16
C GLU A 217 3.59 23.73 17.45
N VAL A 218 2.99 24.65 18.19
CA VAL A 218 2.45 25.89 17.67
C VAL A 218 2.96 27.08 18.46
N GLU A 219 3.07 28.23 17.82
CA GLU A 219 3.39 29.50 18.46
C GLU A 219 2.18 30.43 18.34
N GLY A 220 1.65 30.87 19.47
CA GLY A 220 0.50 31.77 19.58
C GLY A 220 0.75 32.82 20.66
N SER A 221 0.49 34.10 20.37
CA SER A 221 0.71 35.22 21.31
C SER A 221 2.12 35.30 21.92
N GLY A 222 3.13 34.79 21.20
CA GLY A 222 4.53 34.74 21.65
C GLY A 222 4.85 33.59 22.62
N GLU A 223 3.89 32.72 22.89
CA GLU A 223 4.08 31.50 23.69
C GLU A 223 4.06 30.26 22.81
N LYS A 224 4.88 29.26 23.19
CA LYS A 224 4.88 27.96 22.55
C LYS A 224 3.89 27.04 23.23
N LEU A 225 2.99 26.47 22.44
CA LEU A 225 1.99 25.53 22.90
C LEU A 225 2.18 24.19 22.19
N PHE A 226 1.87 23.11 22.91
CA PHE A 226 2.06 21.75 22.43
C PHE A 226 0.72 21.03 22.47
N TYR A 227 0.35 20.39 21.37
CA TYR A 227 -0.92 19.70 21.25
C TYR A 227 -0.70 18.27 20.74
N MET A 228 -1.54 17.38 21.24
CA MET A 228 -1.75 16.05 20.68
C MET A 228 -3.16 15.93 20.15
N VAL A 229 -3.33 15.38 18.95
CA VAL A 229 -4.63 15.03 18.40
C VAL A 229 -4.71 13.52 18.22
N ASP A 230 -5.71 12.91 18.84
CA ASP A 230 -6.04 11.50 18.62
C ASP A 230 -6.62 11.33 17.21
N PRO A 231 -5.94 10.59 16.31
CA PRO A 231 -6.38 10.44 14.92
C PRO A 231 -7.70 9.68 14.81
N ALA A 232 -8.00 8.75 15.74
CA ALA A 232 -9.20 7.94 15.71
C ALA A 232 -10.42 8.75 16.13
N THR A 233 -10.30 9.59 17.15
CA THR A 233 -11.44 10.35 17.72
C THR A 233 -11.50 11.82 17.32
N GLY A 234 -10.42 12.37 16.78
CA GLY A 234 -10.29 13.80 16.51
C GLY A 234 -10.20 14.66 17.78
N LYS A 235 -10.05 14.04 18.95
CA LYS A 235 -9.93 14.76 20.22
C LYS A 235 -8.51 15.29 20.37
N SER A 236 -8.42 16.55 20.77
CA SER A 236 -7.19 17.25 21.07
C SER A 236 -6.94 17.34 22.57
N TYR A 237 -5.66 17.39 22.93
CA TYR A 237 -5.18 17.56 24.29
C TYR A 237 -3.98 18.50 24.25
N GLN A 238 -4.03 19.58 25.02
CA GLN A 238 -2.87 20.43 25.24
C GLN A 238 -1.92 19.76 26.23
N LEU A 239 -0.62 19.82 25.92
CA LEU A 239 0.45 19.36 26.79
C LEU A 239 1.08 20.55 27.53
N GLU A 240 1.47 20.33 28.78
CA GLU A 240 2.21 21.33 29.57
C GLU A 240 3.63 21.56 29.03
N GLU A 241 4.25 20.52 28.45
CA GLU A 241 5.59 20.55 27.87
C GLU A 241 5.67 19.75 26.56
N ASP A 242 6.69 20.04 25.73
CA ASP A 242 6.99 19.24 24.54
C ASP A 242 7.29 17.79 24.91
N PHE A 243 6.54 16.85 24.32
CA PHE A 243 6.79 15.41 24.49
C PHE A 243 8.22 15.04 24.06
N PHE A 244 8.77 15.73 23.06
CA PHE A 244 10.10 15.46 22.51
C PHE A 244 11.21 16.33 23.10
N ARG A 245 10.97 17.04 24.21
CA ARG A 245 11.95 17.97 24.83
C ARG A 245 13.34 17.35 25.04
N TYR A 246 13.39 16.06 25.40
CA TYR A 246 14.64 15.36 25.71
C TYR A 246 15.34 14.72 24.49
N TYR A 247 14.72 14.81 23.31
CA TYR A 247 15.23 14.22 22.06
C TYR A 247 15.78 15.27 21.08
N ARG A 248 15.69 16.57 21.42
CA ARG A 248 16.27 17.69 20.68
C ARG A 248 17.68 18.01 21.17
#